data_AF-A0A814RT43-F1
#
_entry.id   AF-A0A814RT43-F1
#
_cell.length_a   1.000
_cell.length_b   1.000
_cell.length_c   1.000
_cell.angle_alpha   90.00
_cell.angle_beta   90.00
_cell.angle_gamma   90.00
#
_symmetry.space_group_name_H-M   'P 1'
#
loop_
_entity.id
_entity.type
_entity.pdbx_description
1 polymer ?
#
loop_
_entity_poly.entity_id
_entity_poly.type
_entity_poly.pdbx_seq_one_letter_code
_entity_poly.pdbx_strand_id
1 'polypeptide(L)'
;MTIDTQQNLIVTDYVNNIPLRKFLPNGTAVIYPPIQYANVFDVTVDWYDNIYFSSDSLCIVQKLAMPNGSLLTTVAANGTRGKGLNELDSPSVNGIGAVYIIDWGVERIQKWLPNAMAGTTVAGGNGYVLHLNQLGGPSAILVHTENSEK
;
A
#
# COMPACT_ATOMS: atom_id res chain seq x y z
N MET A 1 6.33 4.76 5.66
CA MET A 1 6.61 4.23 7.02
C MET A 1 5.32 4.21 7.81
N THR A 2 5.18 3.31 8.78
CA THR A 2 3.96 3.16 9.58
C THR A 2 4.26 2.62 10.98
N ILE A 3 3.29 2.62 11.88
CA ILE A 3 3.41 2.10 13.24
C ILE A 3 2.39 0.98 13.45
N ASP A 4 2.81 -0.17 13.99
CA ASP A 4 1.93 -1.29 14.34
C ASP A 4 1.27 -1.12 15.73
N THR A 5 0.32 -1.99 16.09
CA THR A 5 -0.42 -1.89 17.35
C THR A 5 0.45 -2.11 18.59
N GLN A 6 1.66 -2.67 18.45
CA GLN A 6 2.66 -2.78 19.51
C GLN A 6 3.66 -1.60 19.53
N GLN A 7 3.37 -0.52 18.80
CA GLN A 7 4.20 0.68 18.69
C GLN A 7 5.57 0.46 18.04
N ASN A 8 5.70 -0.59 17.22
CA ASN A 8 6.90 -0.77 16.43
C ASN A 8 6.81 0.06 15.15
N LEU A 9 7.92 0.72 14.79
CA LEU A 9 8.04 1.45 13.55
C LEU A 9 8.40 0.50 12.41
N ILE A 10 7.62 0.52 11.33
CA ILE A 10 7.89 -0.25 10.11
C ILE A 10 8.26 0.73 9.00
N VAL A 11 9.44 0.53 8.42
CA VAL A 11 9.99 1.37 7.35
C VAL A 11 10.32 0.55 6.12
N THR A 12 10.23 1.20 4.96
CA THR A 12 10.85 0.72 3.73
C THR A 12 12.34 1.09 3.76
N ASP A 13 13.22 0.13 3.47
CA ASP A 13 14.69 0.31 3.53
C ASP A 13 15.33 -0.01 2.18
N TYR A 14 14.85 0.74 1.16
CA TYR A 14 15.18 0.56 -0.26
C TYR A 14 16.69 0.46 -0.53
N VAL A 15 17.48 1.32 0.11
CA VAL A 15 18.93 1.47 -0.17
C VAL A 15 19.72 0.21 0.19
N ASN A 16 19.27 -0.54 1.20
CA ASN A 16 19.98 -1.72 1.69
C ASN A 16 19.50 -3.03 1.05
N ASN A 17 18.65 -2.95 0.01
CA ASN A 17 17.95 -4.12 -0.55
C ASN A 17 17.14 -4.87 0.54
N ILE A 18 16.75 -4.16 1.60
CA ILE A 18 15.89 -4.65 2.68
C ILE A 18 14.52 -4.02 2.45
N PRO A 19 13.56 -4.77 1.91
CA PRO A 19 12.27 -4.20 1.51
C PRO A 19 11.51 -3.61 2.70
N LEU A 20 11.62 -4.24 3.88
CA LEU A 20 10.95 -3.82 5.11
C LEU A 20 11.82 -4.06 6.35
N ARG A 21 11.89 -3.06 7.23
CA ARG A 21 12.55 -3.14 8.54
C ARG A 21 11.57 -2.73 9.65
N LYS A 22 11.56 -3.49 10.74
CA LYS A 22 10.80 -3.22 11.96
C LYS A 22 11.75 -2.71 13.05
N PHE A 23 11.45 -1.59 13.68
CA PHE A 23 12.12 -1.10 14.87
C PHE A 23 11.20 -1.26 16.08
N LEU A 24 11.68 -1.96 17.10
CA LEU A 24 11.00 -2.10 18.38
C LEU A 24 11.06 -0.78 19.17
N PRO A 25 10.15 -0.53 20.14
CA PRO A 25 10.19 0.65 21.00
C PRO A 25 11.52 0.87 21.74
N ASN A 26 12.28 -0.21 21.96
CA ASN A 26 13.61 -0.15 22.57
C ASN A 26 14.75 0.20 21.60
N GLY A 27 14.44 0.50 20.33
CA GLY A 27 15.39 0.85 19.28
C GLY A 27 16.03 -0.33 18.54
N THR A 28 15.74 -1.57 18.93
CA THR A 28 16.28 -2.77 18.25
C THR A 28 15.57 -3.00 16.92
N ALA A 29 16.32 -3.36 15.88
CA ALA A 29 15.76 -3.63 14.55
C ALA A 29 15.59 -5.13 14.27
N VAL A 30 14.48 -5.50 13.64
CA VAL A 30 14.18 -6.82 13.08
C VAL A 30 13.96 -6.66 11.57
N ILE A 31 14.56 -7.55 10.78
CA ILE A 31 14.38 -7.60 9.33
C ILE A 31 13.27 -8.61 9.02
N TYR A 32 12.26 -8.20 8.26
CA TYR A 32 11.29 -9.16 7.72
C TYR A 32 11.98 -10.05 6.69
N PRO A 33 11.54 -11.32 6.51
CA PRO A 33 12.19 -12.23 5.56
C PRO A 33 12.38 -11.55 4.19
N PRO A 34 13.49 -11.82 3.49
CA PRO A 34 13.82 -11.11 2.27
C PRO A 34 12.68 -11.26 1.25
N ILE A 35 11.95 -10.17 1.03
CA ILE A 35 10.96 -10.05 -0.05
C ILE A 35 11.77 -9.72 -1.29
N GLN A 36 12.09 -10.75 -2.07
CA GLN A 36 12.98 -10.61 -3.22
C GLN A 36 12.49 -9.53 -4.20
N TYR A 37 13.33 -8.53 -4.44
CA TYR A 37 13.32 -7.65 -5.63
C TYR A 37 12.07 -6.78 -5.89
N ALA A 38 11.28 -6.49 -4.86
CA ALA A 38 10.26 -5.45 -4.97
C ALA A 38 10.88 -4.11 -4.57
N ASN A 39 10.94 -3.13 -5.47
CA ASN A 39 11.20 -1.74 -5.11
C ASN A 39 10.02 -1.26 -4.26
N VAL A 40 10.08 -1.51 -2.95
CA VAL A 40 8.99 -1.18 -2.04
C VAL A 40 8.98 0.33 -1.84
N PHE A 41 7.89 0.95 -2.28
CA PHE A 41 7.75 2.40 -2.25
C PHE A 41 7.10 2.87 -0.96
N ASP A 42 5.96 2.26 -0.61
CA ASP A 42 5.18 2.65 0.56
C ASP A 42 4.72 1.43 1.39
N VAL A 43 4.40 1.67 2.66
CA VAL A 43 4.00 0.65 3.63
C VAL A 43 2.96 1.17 4.62
N THR A 44 1.94 0.36 4.88
CA THR A 44 0.89 0.59 5.89
C THR A 44 0.58 -0.70 6.66
N VAL A 45 -0.16 -0.59 7.76
CA VAL A 45 -0.62 -1.73 8.56
C VAL A 45 -2.11 -1.64 8.86
N ASP A 46 -2.77 -2.79 8.90
CA ASP A 46 -4.13 -2.88 9.44
C ASP A 46 -4.13 -3.12 10.96
N TRP A 47 -5.32 -3.16 11.54
CA TRP A 47 -5.53 -3.33 12.99
C TRP A 47 -5.20 -4.74 13.50
N TYR A 48 -4.97 -5.70 12.60
CA TYR A 48 -4.44 -7.03 12.93
C TYR A 48 -2.90 -7.09 12.73
N ASP A 49 -2.25 -5.94 12.54
CA ASP A 49 -0.84 -5.78 12.19
C ASP A 49 -0.42 -6.39 10.86
N ASN A 50 -1.35 -6.76 9.97
CA ASN A 50 -0.90 -7.20 8.65
C ASN A 50 -0.27 -6.03 7.91
N ILE A 51 0.83 -6.30 7.22
CA ILE A 51 1.63 -5.28 6.55
C ILE A 51 1.26 -5.27 5.09
N TYR A 52 0.89 -4.10 4.58
CA TYR A 52 0.62 -3.89 3.16
C TYR A 52 1.69 -2.98 2.61
N PHE A 53 2.23 -3.31 1.45
CA PHE A 53 3.28 -2.52 0.85
C PHE A 53 3.16 -2.53 -0.67
N SER A 54 3.50 -1.40 -1.28
CA SER A 54 3.44 -1.24 -2.73
C SER A 54 4.80 -1.47 -3.35
N SER A 55 4.83 -2.08 -4.53
CA SER A 55 6.02 -2.23 -5.35
C SER A 55 5.88 -1.45 -6.64
N ASP A 56 6.79 -0.50 -6.86
CA ASP A 56 6.82 0.28 -8.11
C ASP A 56 7.33 -0.57 -9.29
N SER A 57 8.38 -1.37 -9.07
CA SER A 57 8.94 -2.24 -10.10
C SER A 57 7.98 -3.34 -10.54
N LEU A 58 7.20 -3.88 -9.60
CA LEU A 58 6.23 -4.93 -9.88
C LEU A 58 4.83 -4.40 -10.18
N CYS A 59 4.56 -3.11 -9.99
CA CYS A 59 3.23 -2.50 -10.22
C CYS A 59 2.10 -3.23 -9.46
N ILE A 60 2.36 -3.66 -8.22
CA ILE A 60 1.40 -4.39 -7.36
C ILE A 60 1.40 -3.87 -5.93
N VAL A 61 0.38 -4.25 -5.16
CA VAL A 61 0.38 -4.17 -3.70
C VAL A 61 0.33 -5.57 -3.12
N GLN A 62 1.19 -5.83 -2.14
CA GLN A 62 1.26 -7.11 -1.45
C GLN A 62 0.89 -6.96 0.03
N LYS A 63 0.41 -8.05 0.61
CA LYS A 63 0.11 -8.20 2.03
C LYS A 63 0.99 -9.30 2.62
N LEU A 64 1.70 -8.97 3.70
CA LEU A 64 2.37 -9.91 4.59
C LEU A 64 1.50 -10.14 5.83
N ALA A 65 1.01 -11.37 5.98
CA ALA A 65 0.16 -11.75 7.10
C ALA A 65 0.95 -11.89 8.41
N MET A 66 0.47 -11.27 9.49
CA MET A 66 1.10 -11.24 10.82
C MET A 66 0.30 -12.07 11.84
N PRO A 67 0.87 -12.48 12.99
CA PRO A 67 2.17 -12.11 13.57
C PRO A 67 3.39 -12.88 13.02
N ASN A 68 3.18 -14.00 12.33
CA ASN A 68 4.25 -14.93 11.98
C ASN A 68 4.84 -14.73 10.58
N GLY A 69 4.45 -13.66 9.86
CA GLY A 69 4.93 -13.37 8.50
C GLY A 69 4.67 -14.50 7.50
N SER A 70 3.70 -15.38 7.77
CA SER A 70 3.67 -16.73 7.18
C SER A 70 3.17 -16.78 5.74
N LEU A 71 2.59 -15.70 5.23
CA LEU A 71 2.04 -15.66 3.88
C LEU A 71 2.23 -14.27 3.26
N LEU A 72 2.86 -14.26 2.10
CA LEU A 72 2.95 -13.11 1.21
C LEU A 72 1.95 -13.30 0.07
N THR A 73 1.01 -12.35 -0.08
CA THR A 73 -0.02 -12.39 -1.13
C THR A 73 -0.04 -11.09 -1.92
N THR A 74 -0.28 -11.16 -3.22
CA THR A 74 -0.66 -9.97 -4.01
C THR A 74 -2.13 -9.67 -3.76
N VAL A 75 -2.43 -8.46 -3.30
CA VAL A 75 -3.80 -8.02 -2.95
C VAL A 75 -4.35 -6.96 -3.89
N ALA A 76 -3.52 -6.40 -4.76
CA ALA A 76 -3.95 -5.52 -5.83
C ALA A 76 -3.04 -5.62 -7.05
N ALA A 77 -3.68 -5.47 -8.21
CA ALA A 77 -3.12 -5.51 -9.57
C ALA A 77 -2.51 -6.86 -10.00
N ASN A 78 -2.26 -6.96 -11.30
CA ASN A 78 -1.81 -8.18 -11.98
C ASN A 78 -0.32 -8.18 -12.35
N GLY A 79 0.44 -7.14 -11.97
CA GLY A 79 1.85 -6.99 -12.32
C GLY A 79 2.15 -6.26 -13.62
N THR A 80 1.12 -5.77 -14.31
CA THR A 80 1.27 -4.99 -15.54
C THR A 80 1.17 -3.50 -15.25
N ARG A 81 2.16 -2.72 -15.73
CA ARG A 81 2.10 -1.26 -15.69
C ARG A 81 1.06 -0.76 -16.69
N GLY A 82 0.08 0.01 -16.23
CA GLY A 82 -0.96 0.52 -17.11
C GLY A 82 -2.14 1.16 -16.39
N LYS A 83 -3.20 1.42 -17.16
CA LYS A 83 -4.40 2.17 -16.74
C LYS A 83 -5.64 1.30 -16.56
N GLY A 84 -5.56 0.01 -16.88
CA GLY A 84 -6.62 -0.96 -16.62
C GLY A 84 -7.04 -0.97 -15.16
N LEU A 85 -8.25 -1.43 -14.85
CA LEU A 85 -8.73 -1.52 -13.46
C LEU A 85 -7.99 -2.60 -12.65
N ASN A 86 -7.29 -3.50 -13.32
CA ASN A 86 -6.42 -4.52 -12.74
C ASN A 86 -4.92 -4.21 -12.92
N GLU A 87 -4.59 -3.00 -13.37
CA GLU A 87 -3.25 -2.49 -13.60
C GLU A 87 -3.00 -1.28 -12.69
N LEU A 88 -1.73 -1.04 -12.36
CA LEU A 88 -1.28 0.12 -11.60
C LEU A 88 -0.02 0.68 -12.26
N ASP A 89 0.22 1.98 -12.10
CA ASP A 89 1.45 2.65 -12.48
C ASP A 89 2.00 3.44 -11.29
N SER A 90 3.13 2.96 -10.74
CA SER A 90 3.81 3.58 -9.59
C SER A 90 2.93 3.66 -8.33
N PRO A 91 2.43 2.52 -7.79
CA PRO A 91 1.47 2.55 -6.69
C PRO A 91 2.07 2.98 -5.34
N SER A 92 1.30 3.75 -4.56
CA SER A 92 1.47 3.94 -3.11
C SER A 92 0.23 3.43 -2.38
N VAL A 93 0.41 2.84 -1.20
CA VAL A 93 -0.65 2.17 -0.45
C VAL A 93 -0.97 2.89 0.85
N ASN A 94 -2.26 3.03 1.14
CA ASN A 94 -2.76 3.46 2.44
C ASN A 94 -4.05 2.70 2.77
N GLY A 95 -4.24 2.29 4.03
CA GLY A 95 -5.56 1.84 4.46
C GLY A 95 -5.55 0.91 5.66
N ILE A 96 -6.60 1.05 6.47
CA ILE A 96 -6.97 0.15 7.56
C ILE A 96 -8.26 -0.56 7.11
N GLY A 97 -8.19 -1.87 6.85
CA GLY A 97 -9.33 -2.67 6.36
C GLY A 97 -9.39 -2.81 4.84
N ALA A 98 -9.86 -1.79 4.12
CA ALA A 98 -9.79 -1.77 2.64
C ALA A 98 -8.46 -1.17 2.18
N VAL A 99 -7.91 -1.68 1.07
CA VAL A 99 -6.66 -1.17 0.50
C VAL A 99 -7.02 0.00 -0.42
N TYR A 100 -6.62 1.21 -0.04
CA TYR A 100 -6.66 2.36 -0.93
C TYR A 100 -5.28 2.56 -1.55
N ILE A 101 -5.27 2.79 -2.86
CA ILE A 101 -4.05 2.87 -3.65
C ILE A 101 -4.05 4.18 -4.38
N ILE A 102 -3.00 4.95 -4.16
CA ILE A 102 -2.62 6.05 -5.03
C ILE A 102 -1.93 5.42 -6.24
N ASP A 103 -2.55 5.56 -7.41
CA ASP A 103 -2.00 5.11 -8.68
C ASP A 103 -1.41 6.35 -9.38
N TRP A 104 -0.15 6.65 -9.06
CA TRP A 104 0.49 7.93 -9.40
C TRP A 104 0.54 8.17 -10.91
N GLY A 105 0.93 7.16 -11.69
CA GLY A 105 1.06 7.30 -13.14
C GLY A 105 -0.28 7.48 -13.86
N VAL A 106 -1.40 7.16 -13.19
CA VAL A 106 -2.77 7.32 -13.71
C VAL A 106 -3.52 8.46 -13.01
N GLU A 107 -2.92 9.09 -12.00
CA GLU A 107 -3.48 10.17 -11.20
C GLU A 107 -4.89 9.85 -10.67
N ARG A 108 -5.01 8.66 -10.07
CA ARG A 108 -6.26 8.18 -9.50
C ARG A 108 -6.07 7.53 -8.14
N ILE A 109 -7.17 7.43 -7.41
CA ILE A 109 -7.29 6.61 -6.20
C ILE A 109 -8.15 5.40 -6.53
N GLN A 110 -7.61 4.20 -6.29
CA GLN A 110 -8.35 2.96 -6.39
C GLN A 110 -8.61 2.36 -5.01
N LYS A 111 -9.82 1.85 -4.80
CA LYS A 111 -10.17 0.99 -3.66
C LYS A 111 -10.18 -0.46 -4.11
N TRP A 112 -9.49 -1.32 -3.36
CA TRP A 112 -9.45 -2.76 -3.57
C TRP A 112 -10.06 -3.48 -2.37
N LEU A 113 -11.07 -4.30 -2.66
CA LEU A 113 -11.64 -5.21 -1.68
C LEU A 113 -10.78 -6.48 -1.58
N PRO A 114 -10.79 -7.19 -0.44
CA PRO A 114 -10.12 -8.48 -0.33
C PRO A 114 -10.50 -9.42 -1.48
N ASN A 115 -9.51 -10.02 -2.13
CA ASN A 115 -9.66 -10.96 -3.25
C ASN A 115 -10.30 -10.36 -4.53
N ALA A 116 -10.41 -9.04 -4.65
CA ALA A 116 -10.88 -8.42 -5.88
C ALA A 116 -9.89 -8.65 -7.03
N MET A 117 -10.39 -8.91 -8.24
CA MET A 117 -9.56 -9.04 -9.45
C MET A 117 -9.27 -7.68 -10.12
N ALA A 118 -9.99 -6.64 -9.73
CA ALA A 118 -9.87 -5.29 -10.24
C ALA A 118 -10.28 -4.29 -9.15
N GLY A 119 -9.69 -3.11 -9.16
CA GLY A 119 -10.04 -2.02 -8.26
C GLY A 119 -11.23 -1.21 -8.76
N THR A 120 -11.77 -0.41 -7.84
CA THR A 120 -12.76 0.62 -8.15
C THR A 120 -12.11 1.99 -8.04
N THR A 121 -12.12 2.77 -9.10
CA THR A 121 -11.68 4.18 -9.03
C THR A 121 -12.67 4.97 -8.19
N VAL A 122 -12.20 5.56 -7.11
CA VAL A 122 -13.01 6.35 -6.17
C VAL A 122 -12.75 7.86 -6.29
N ALA A 123 -11.63 8.25 -6.91
CA ALA A 123 -11.31 9.63 -7.26
C ALA A 123 -10.26 9.67 -8.39
N GLY A 124 -10.26 10.70 -9.23
CA GLY A 124 -9.25 10.87 -10.29
C GLY A 124 -9.44 9.97 -11.52
N GLY A 125 -8.38 9.84 -12.34
CA GLY A 125 -8.33 8.91 -13.48
C GLY A 125 -8.96 9.38 -14.79
N ASN A 126 -9.38 10.65 -14.88
CA ASN A 126 -10.01 11.22 -16.09
C ASN A 126 -9.06 12.17 -16.87
N GLY A 127 -7.74 12.00 -16.73
CA GLY A 127 -6.72 12.88 -17.33
C GLY A 127 -6.50 14.21 -16.59
N TYR A 128 -5.58 15.03 -17.09
CA TYR A 128 -5.04 16.26 -16.47
C TYR A 128 -5.94 17.52 -16.54
N VAL A 129 -7.15 17.43 -17.10
CA VAL A 129 -7.95 18.63 -17.47
C VAL A 129 -8.87 19.14 -16.36
N LEU A 130 -8.33 19.83 -15.35
CA LEU A 130 -8.99 20.63 -14.28
C LEU A 130 -10.52 20.44 -14.05
N HIS A 131 -11.01 19.22 -13.98
CA HIS A 131 -12.41 18.92 -13.66
C HIS A 131 -12.51 18.54 -12.17
N LEU A 132 -13.66 18.84 -11.56
CA LEU A 132 -13.90 18.66 -10.12
C LEU A 132 -13.60 17.24 -9.60
N ASN A 133 -13.57 16.24 -10.48
CA ASN A 133 -13.33 14.83 -10.15
C ASN A 133 -11.93 14.33 -10.56
N GLN A 134 -10.98 15.23 -10.85
CA GLN A 134 -9.60 14.88 -11.19
C GLN A 134 -8.62 15.20 -10.05
N LEU A 135 -7.49 14.51 -10.05
CA LEU A 135 -6.38 14.71 -9.13
C LEU A 135 -5.14 15.05 -9.95
N GLY A 136 -4.31 15.96 -9.46
CA GLY A 136 -2.98 16.23 -10.02
C GLY A 136 -1.93 15.92 -8.97
N GLY A 137 -1.08 14.91 -9.22
CA GLY A 137 -0.05 14.46 -8.28
C GLY A 137 -0.54 14.10 -6.87
N PRO A 138 -1.55 13.22 -6.70
CA PRO A 138 -1.98 12.80 -5.37
C PRO A 138 -0.82 12.14 -4.62
N SER A 139 -0.48 12.61 -3.42
CA SER A 139 0.74 12.17 -2.70
C SER A 139 0.47 11.39 -1.43
N ALA A 140 -0.69 11.58 -0.80
CA ALA A 140 -1.07 10.89 0.43
C ALA A 140 -2.58 10.68 0.50
N ILE A 141 -2.98 9.60 1.17
CA ILE A 141 -4.36 9.32 1.57
C ILE A 141 -4.37 9.23 3.10
N LEU A 142 -5.44 9.67 3.74
CA LEU A 142 -5.73 9.35 5.14
C LEU A 142 -7.13 8.75 5.18
N VAL A 143 -7.27 7.54 5.69
CA VAL A 143 -8.58 6.93 5.92
C VAL A 143 -8.98 7.22 7.36
N HIS A 144 -10.05 7.98 7.55
CA HIS A 144 -10.69 8.16 8.85
C HIS A 144 -11.84 7.16 8.99
N THR A 145 -11.79 6.33 10.01
CA THR A 145 -12.93 5.54 10.46
C THR A 145 -13.58 6.30 11.61
N GLU A 146 -14.77 6.85 11.41
CA GLU A 146 -15.58 7.27 12.55
C GLU A 146 -15.98 6.00 13.32
N ASN A 147 -15.54 5.89 14.58
CA ASN A 147 -16.17 4.97 15.50
C ASN A 147 -17.63 5.41 15.59
N SER A 148 -18.55 4.57 15.13
CA SER A 148 -19.98 4.80 15.36
C SER A 148 -20.26 4.55 16.83
N GLU A 149 -19.97 5.55 17.66
CA GLU A 149 -20.56 5.66 18.98
C GLU A 149 -22.07 5.90 18.79
N LYS A 150 -22.84 4.83 18.98
CA LYS A 150 -24.23 4.91 19.40
C LYS A 150 -24.30 4.52 20.86
#